data_AF-A0A3B1DAM6-F1
#
_entry.id   AF-A0A3B1DAM6-F1
#
_cell.length_a   1.000
_cell.length_b   1.000
_cell.length_c   1.000
_cell.angle_alpha   90.00
_cell.angle_beta   90.00
_cell.angle_gamma   90.00
#
_symmetry.space_group_name_H-M   'P 1'
#
loop_
_entity.id
_entity.type
_entity.pdbx_description
1 polymer ?
#
loop_
_entity_poly.entity_id
_entity_poly.type
_entity_poly.pdbx_seq_one_letter_code
_entity_poly.pdbx_strand_id
1 'polypeptide(L)'
;RGAGVRELGRWGTPAVGRVVSFADRVRVGAGGAISTSRTPVLHLRLTDSKGRELGGLGSVRYLRGAVLDTYQDGTWTSSTPPVAMEEQHHLIPDEALALGGGGGQAMISQDILMLNTPREFAYLFGFWRPTEIRLKDPAVCMVNRQDSTIMARTNGGKFRYTVRSSVSEHPFRRKETRPPVSWPSPVVAEVAAEILEQAAIEPDPALRSIADDAMAIHAFRQFFWDNYTYRLGEPPPPPGVEPIDWFLTQAERGHCEHYAAALAALCRSVGIPARVVTGYVAAEYNRSTGHYIVRESNAHAWVEAQPEPGAWRPYDATPTTALLAQHGPEPGMLAGMGRMLDAINYTWVRSIVSFDSTSRTDLLAWSEPATGVVSEKAGQVLDRLRV
;
A
#
# COMPACT_ATOMS: atom_id res chain seq x y z
N ARG A 1 -64.34 5.41 -8.20
CA ARG A 1 -64.31 4.85 -6.82
C ARG A 1 -63.28 3.72 -6.87
N GLY A 2 -61.98 3.95 -6.69
CA GLY A 2 -61.28 4.35 -5.45
C GLY A 2 -61.12 3.10 -4.56
N ALA A 3 -59.97 2.67 -4.03
CA ALA A 3 -58.61 3.20 -3.97
C ALA A 3 -57.64 2.05 -3.65
N GLY A 4 -56.39 2.12 -4.12
CA GLY A 4 -55.30 1.21 -3.76
C GLY A 4 -53.97 1.95 -3.93
N VAL A 5 -53.36 2.29 -2.79
CA VAL A 5 -52.32 3.30 -2.62
C VAL A 5 -50.98 2.87 -3.23
N ARG A 6 -50.40 3.74 -4.05
CA ARG A 6 -48.96 3.76 -4.43
C ARG A 6 -48.24 4.84 -3.60
N GLU A 7 -46.92 4.65 -3.53
CA GLU A 7 -45.85 5.58 -3.11
C GLU A 7 -45.54 5.68 -1.61
N LEU A 8 -44.36 5.20 -1.21
CA LEU A 8 -43.22 6.07 -0.84
C LEU A 8 -42.02 5.24 -0.32
N GLY A 9 -40.88 5.42 -1.00
CA GLY A 9 -39.55 5.57 -0.38
C GLY A 9 -38.91 4.38 0.34
N ARG A 10 -38.18 3.53 -0.40
CA ARG A 10 -37.00 2.83 0.15
C ARG A 10 -35.75 3.57 -0.31
N TRP A 11 -35.33 4.54 0.51
CA TRP A 11 -34.00 5.14 0.39
C TRP A 11 -32.97 4.08 0.80
N GLY A 12 -32.06 3.79 -0.11
CA GLY A 12 -30.93 2.90 0.12
C GLY A 12 -30.05 3.44 1.24
N THR A 13 -29.70 2.58 2.18
CA THR A 13 -28.57 2.79 3.07
C THR A 13 -27.29 2.84 2.22
N PRO A 14 -26.52 3.95 2.24
CA PRO A 14 -25.23 3.98 1.56
C PRO A 14 -24.30 2.98 2.25
N ALA A 15 -23.71 2.10 1.45
CA ALA A 15 -22.63 1.22 1.89
C ALA A 15 -21.49 2.12 2.41
N VAL A 16 -21.16 1.98 3.69
CA VAL A 16 -20.04 2.67 4.32
C VAL A 16 -18.76 2.12 3.69
N GLY A 17 -18.21 2.87 2.73
CA GLY A 17 -16.97 2.53 2.04
C GLY A 17 -15.80 2.47 3.02
N ARG A 18 -15.00 1.39 2.92
CA ARG A 18 -13.76 1.22 3.68
C ARG A 18 -12.71 2.20 3.13
N VAL A 19 -12.23 3.11 3.96
CA VAL A 19 -11.17 4.06 3.61
C VAL A 19 -9.81 3.41 3.90
N VAL A 20 -8.99 3.22 2.88
CA VAL A 20 -7.71 2.50 2.97
C VAL A 20 -6.55 3.49 3.00
N SER A 21 -5.76 3.54 4.08
CA SER A 21 -4.56 4.38 4.19
C SER A 21 -3.24 3.61 4.03
N PHE A 22 -3.25 2.28 4.11
CA PHE A 22 -2.18 1.36 3.72
C PHE A 22 -2.78 -0.06 3.76
N ALA A 23 -2.48 -0.90 2.77
CA ALA A 23 -3.00 -2.27 2.73
C ALA A 23 -1.89 -3.29 2.44
N ASP A 24 -1.92 -4.40 3.19
CA ASP A 24 -1.11 -5.61 3.00
C ASP A 24 -1.73 -6.58 1.98
N ARG A 25 -2.72 -6.08 1.23
CA ARG A 25 -3.49 -6.79 0.22
C ARG A 25 -4.10 -5.77 -0.73
N VAL A 26 -4.12 -6.08 -2.02
CA VAL A 26 -4.81 -5.27 -3.03
C VAL A 26 -6.01 -6.03 -3.54
N ARG A 27 -7.18 -5.39 -3.58
CA ARG A 27 -8.43 -5.97 -4.10
C ARG A 27 -8.95 -5.13 -5.25
N VAL A 28 -8.73 -5.60 -6.47
CA VAL A 28 -9.08 -4.87 -7.71
C VAL A 28 -10.60 -4.80 -7.89
N GLY A 29 -11.34 -5.80 -7.42
CA GLY A 29 -12.81 -5.86 -7.56
C GLY A 29 -13.61 -5.24 -6.40
N ALA A 30 -12.96 -4.69 -5.37
CA ALA A 30 -13.67 -4.11 -4.22
C ALA A 30 -13.73 -2.59 -4.37
N GLY A 31 -14.93 -2.01 -4.36
CA GLY A 31 -15.11 -0.56 -4.30
C GLY A 31 -14.59 0.01 -2.98
N GLY A 32 -13.28 0.29 -2.92
CA GLY A 32 -12.60 0.90 -1.78
C GLY A 32 -12.29 2.36 -2.06
N ALA A 33 -12.46 3.22 -1.07
CA ALA A 33 -11.95 4.58 -1.15
C ALA A 33 -10.50 4.58 -0.64
N ILE A 34 -9.56 5.10 -1.43
CA ILE A 34 -8.23 5.42 -0.91
C ILE A 34 -8.38 6.61 0.05
N SER A 35 -7.65 6.59 1.16
CA SER A 35 -7.65 7.68 2.11
C SER A 35 -7.23 8.99 1.44
N THR A 36 -8.10 10.00 1.48
CA THR A 36 -7.78 11.38 1.09
C THR A 36 -7.25 12.20 2.27
N SER A 37 -7.10 11.57 3.44
CA SER A 37 -6.63 12.18 4.67
C SER A 37 -5.24 12.78 4.51
N ARG A 38 -5.09 14.01 5.00
CA ARG A 38 -3.82 14.73 5.03
C ARG A 38 -3.07 14.53 6.34
N THR A 39 -3.52 13.64 7.21
CA THR A 39 -2.84 13.33 8.47
C THR A 39 -1.43 12.81 8.19
N PRO A 40 -0.38 13.44 8.74
CA PRO A 40 0.98 12.92 8.64
C PRO A 40 1.08 11.54 9.33
N VAL A 41 1.72 10.59 8.66
CA VAL A 41 1.95 9.23 9.18
C VAL A 41 3.42 8.92 9.39
N LEU A 42 4.31 9.51 8.59
CA LEU A 42 5.75 9.34 8.76
C LEU A 42 6.54 10.56 8.30
N HIS A 43 7.71 10.75 8.91
CA HIS A 43 8.74 11.67 8.42
C HIS A 43 9.94 10.88 7.92
N LEU A 44 10.51 11.32 6.80
CA LEU A 44 11.66 10.68 6.17
C LEU A 44 12.79 11.70 5.99
N ARG A 45 13.98 11.39 6.50
CA ARG A 45 15.21 12.10 6.17
C ARG A 45 16.15 11.18 5.42
N LEU A 46 16.80 11.70 4.38
CA LEU A 46 17.64 10.93 3.47
C LEU A 46 19.05 11.49 3.46
N THR A 47 20.05 10.65 3.71
CA THR A 47 21.45 11.02 3.61
C THR A 47 22.24 10.02 2.78
N ASP A 48 23.30 10.47 2.12
CA ASP A 48 24.25 9.57 1.47
C ASP A 48 25.29 9.03 2.47
N SER A 49 26.21 8.19 1.98
CA SER A 49 27.29 7.63 2.79
C SER A 49 28.27 8.67 3.36
N LYS A 50 28.25 9.92 2.88
CA LYS A 50 29.04 11.05 3.38
C LYS A 50 28.23 11.96 4.31
N GLY A 51 26.98 11.61 4.62
CA GLY A 51 26.08 12.42 5.44
C GLY A 51 25.47 13.63 4.73
N ARG A 52 25.58 13.71 3.39
CA ARG A 52 24.95 14.79 2.63
C ARG A 52 23.46 14.51 2.48
N GLU A 53 22.63 15.52 2.72
CA GLU A 53 21.19 15.44 2.51
C GLU A 53 20.84 15.16 1.05
N LEU A 54 19.99 14.17 0.81
CA LEU A 54 19.48 13.78 -0.51
C LEU A 54 18.02 14.24 -0.73
N GLY A 55 17.49 15.00 0.21
CA GLY A 55 16.18 15.63 0.12
C GLY A 55 16.15 16.80 -0.84
N GLY A 56 15.04 16.98 -1.55
CA GLY A 56 14.89 18.05 -2.53
C GLY A 56 13.42 18.33 -2.86
N LEU A 57 13.14 19.57 -3.27
CA LEU A 57 11.82 19.88 -3.85
C LEU A 57 11.69 19.17 -5.20
N GLY A 58 10.50 18.62 -5.48
CA GLY A 58 10.18 18.00 -6.76
C GLY A 58 10.72 16.57 -6.93
N SER A 59 11.47 16.03 -5.97
CA SER A 59 11.87 14.62 -6.00
C SER A 59 10.84 13.73 -5.32
N VAL A 60 10.43 12.69 -6.04
CA VAL A 60 9.51 11.65 -5.56
C VAL A 60 10.32 10.44 -5.10
N ARG A 61 9.99 9.88 -3.94
CA ARG A 61 10.67 8.70 -3.36
C ARG A 61 9.65 7.63 -2.99
N TYR A 62 9.93 6.38 -3.36
CA TYR A 62 9.07 5.23 -3.08
C TYR A 62 9.56 4.52 -1.82
N LEU A 63 8.71 4.48 -0.80
CA LEU A 63 8.93 3.79 0.45
C LEU A 63 8.13 2.49 0.44
N ARG A 64 8.83 1.38 0.20
CA ARG A 64 8.29 0.03 0.10
C ARG A 64 7.75 -0.42 1.46
N GLY A 65 6.56 -1.01 1.49
CA GLY A 65 5.96 -1.64 2.67
C GLY A 65 5.74 -3.12 2.42
N ALA A 66 4.52 -3.49 2.00
CA ALA A 66 4.17 -4.88 1.73
C ALA A 66 4.45 -5.26 0.27
N VAL A 67 4.90 -6.49 0.06
CA VAL A 67 5.10 -7.09 -1.26
C VAL A 67 4.05 -8.16 -1.49
N LEU A 68 3.36 -8.09 -2.64
CA LEU A 68 2.25 -8.95 -3.02
C LEU A 68 2.61 -9.66 -4.34
N ASP A 69 2.89 -10.95 -4.25
CA ASP A 69 3.41 -11.78 -5.35
C ASP A 69 2.44 -12.89 -5.76
N THR A 70 1.31 -13.04 -5.06
CA THR A 70 0.30 -14.06 -5.31
C THR A 70 -0.99 -13.39 -5.72
N TYR A 71 -1.60 -13.87 -6.79
CA TYR A 71 -2.89 -13.38 -7.26
C TYR A 71 -3.92 -14.50 -7.26
N GLN A 72 -5.08 -14.25 -6.65
CA GLN A 72 -6.21 -15.17 -6.63
C GLN A 72 -7.52 -14.38 -6.51
N ASP A 73 -8.50 -14.68 -7.38
CA ASP A 73 -9.87 -14.17 -7.31
C ASP A 73 -9.96 -12.64 -7.08
N GLY A 74 -9.37 -11.84 -7.98
CA GLY A 74 -9.43 -10.38 -7.86
C GLY A 74 -8.49 -9.76 -6.82
N THR A 75 -7.65 -10.57 -6.17
CA THR A 75 -6.90 -10.17 -4.98
C THR A 75 -5.41 -10.50 -5.09
N TRP A 76 -4.56 -9.51 -4.84
CA TRP A 76 -3.12 -9.69 -4.65
C TRP A 76 -2.79 -9.81 -3.15
N THR A 77 -2.01 -10.83 -2.79
CA THR A 77 -1.52 -11.11 -1.43
C THR A 77 -0.03 -11.47 -1.43
N SER A 78 0.60 -11.39 -0.25
CA SER A 78 1.93 -11.99 -0.03
C SER A 78 1.83 -13.51 0.08
N SER A 79 2.72 -14.24 -0.61
CA SER A 79 2.96 -15.68 -0.42
C SER A 79 3.54 -16.01 0.96
N THR A 80 4.21 -15.04 1.59
CA THR A 80 4.81 -15.16 2.92
C THR A 80 4.15 -14.15 3.87
N PRO A 81 3.01 -14.51 4.50
CA PRO A 81 2.34 -13.61 5.43
C PRO A 81 3.19 -13.36 6.68
N PRO A 82 2.94 -12.28 7.43
CA PRO A 82 3.73 -11.90 8.61
C PRO A 82 3.92 -13.06 9.61
N VAL A 83 2.87 -13.82 9.87
CA VAL A 83 2.87 -14.95 10.80
C VAL A 83 3.75 -16.13 10.35
N ALA A 84 4.09 -16.21 9.06
CA ALA A 84 4.96 -17.23 8.49
C ALA A 84 6.43 -16.79 8.41
N MET A 85 6.76 -15.57 8.84
CA MET A 85 8.15 -15.10 8.89
C MET A 85 8.87 -15.77 10.06
N GLU A 86 9.70 -16.78 9.75
CA GLU A 86 10.45 -17.56 10.74
C GLU A 86 11.61 -16.77 11.36
N GLU A 87 12.16 -15.80 10.63
CA GLU A 87 13.33 -15.03 11.07
C GLU A 87 12.90 -13.84 11.94
N GLN A 88 13.00 -14.03 13.26
CA GLN A 88 12.71 -13.01 14.28
C GLN A 88 13.98 -12.59 15.03
N HIS A 89 14.17 -11.29 15.19
CA HIS A 89 15.34 -10.70 15.86
C HIS A 89 14.86 -9.76 16.96
N HIS A 90 15.30 -10.02 18.20
CA HIS A 90 15.09 -9.08 19.30
C HIS A 90 16.17 -8.01 19.23
N LEU A 91 15.80 -6.79 18.82
CA LEU A 91 16.76 -5.70 18.67
C LEU A 91 16.66 -4.74 19.85
N ILE A 92 17.80 -4.45 20.46
CA ILE A 92 17.94 -3.34 21.40
C ILE A 92 18.19 -2.03 20.63
N PRO A 93 17.97 -0.86 21.24
CA PRO A 93 18.22 0.42 20.59
C PRO A 93 19.64 0.51 20.02
N ASP A 94 19.71 0.98 18.77
CA ASP A 94 20.95 1.18 18.00
C ASP A 94 21.73 -0.07 17.60
N GLU A 95 21.23 -1.26 17.94
CA GLU A 95 21.74 -2.51 17.40
C GLU A 95 21.50 -2.58 15.88
N ALA A 96 22.54 -2.96 15.14
CA ALA A 96 22.48 -3.10 13.71
C ALA A 96 22.16 -4.54 13.32
N LEU A 97 21.02 -4.73 12.64
CA LEU A 97 20.66 -6.00 12.02
C LEU A 97 21.07 -5.99 10.55
N ALA A 98 21.92 -6.94 10.16
CA ALA A 98 22.33 -7.12 8.77
C ALA A 98 21.26 -7.87 7.96
N LEU A 99 20.80 -7.24 6.87
CA LEU A 99 19.74 -7.74 6.00
C LEU A 99 20.28 -8.38 4.71
N GLY A 100 21.59 -8.26 4.44
CA GLY A 100 22.28 -8.85 3.29
C GLY A 100 22.79 -7.79 2.30
N GLY A 101 23.57 -8.21 1.30
CA GLY A 101 24.22 -7.30 0.34
C GLY A 101 25.56 -6.77 0.85
N GLY A 102 26.63 -7.00 0.08
CA GLY A 102 28.00 -6.70 0.48
C GLY A 102 28.24 -5.21 0.75
N GLY A 103 28.79 -4.90 1.93
CA GLY A 103 29.29 -3.59 2.27
C GLY A 103 30.40 -3.18 1.30
N GLY A 104 30.14 -2.12 0.52
CA GLY A 104 31.11 -1.62 -0.47
C GLY A 104 30.52 -0.72 -1.56
N GLN A 105 29.19 -0.61 -1.65
CA GLN A 105 28.52 0.23 -2.66
C GLN A 105 28.03 1.54 -2.07
N ALA A 106 27.70 2.52 -2.92
CA ALA A 106 27.04 3.75 -2.49
C ALA A 106 25.74 3.39 -1.76
N MET A 107 25.57 3.94 -0.56
CA MET A 107 24.44 3.65 0.33
C MET A 107 23.60 4.92 0.53
N ILE A 108 22.29 4.73 0.65
CA ILE A 108 21.36 5.76 1.13
C ILE A 108 20.90 5.35 2.52
N SER A 109 21.10 6.24 3.49
CA SER A 109 20.55 6.12 4.83
C SER A 109 19.21 6.83 4.89
N GLN A 110 18.21 6.13 5.43
CA GLN A 110 16.84 6.59 5.58
C GLN A 110 16.52 6.64 7.07
N ASP A 111 16.44 7.83 7.64
CA ASP A 111 15.98 8.01 9.02
C ASP A 111 14.47 8.23 8.99
N ILE A 112 13.72 7.29 9.57
CA ILE A 112 12.27 7.26 9.49
C ILE A 112 11.68 7.36 10.89
N LEU A 113 10.72 8.26 11.03
CA LEU A 113 9.87 8.38 12.21
C LEU A 113 8.43 8.11 11.79
N MET A 114 7.89 6.96 12.19
CA MET A 114 6.46 6.70 12.13
C MET A 114 5.78 7.42 13.28
N LEU A 115 4.67 8.12 12.99
CA LEU A 115 3.98 8.97 13.95
C LEU A 115 2.94 8.21 14.78
N ASN A 116 2.38 7.14 14.21
CA ASN A 116 1.40 6.29 14.86
C ASN A 116 1.49 4.84 14.36
N THR A 117 2.12 3.96 15.13
CA THR A 117 2.17 2.52 14.90
C THR A 117 1.13 1.80 15.75
N PRO A 118 0.68 0.61 15.33
CA PRO A 118 -0.17 -0.25 16.15
C PRO A 118 0.59 -0.91 17.30
N ARG A 119 -0.13 -1.36 18.34
CA ARG A 119 0.42 -2.16 19.46
C ARG A 119 0.59 -3.64 19.11
N GLU A 120 1.07 -3.90 17.90
CA GLU A 120 1.23 -5.23 17.31
C GLU A 120 2.24 -5.13 16.16
N PHE A 121 2.00 -5.80 15.03
CA PHE A 121 2.88 -5.77 13.87
C PHE A 121 2.69 -4.50 13.04
N ALA A 122 3.81 -3.85 12.72
CA ALA A 122 3.88 -2.74 11.78
C ALA A 122 4.87 -3.09 10.66
N TYR A 123 4.52 -2.74 9.42
CA TYR A 123 5.50 -2.72 8.33
C TYR A 123 6.51 -1.60 8.56
N LEU A 124 7.79 -1.91 8.37
CA LEU A 124 8.84 -0.91 8.36
C LEU A 124 9.16 -0.56 6.91
N PHE A 125 8.99 0.72 6.59
CA PHE A 125 9.13 1.24 5.25
C PHE A 125 10.58 1.54 4.90
N GLY A 126 10.95 1.34 3.63
CA GLY A 126 12.28 1.70 3.12
C GLY A 126 12.45 1.54 1.62
N PHE A 127 13.64 1.88 1.13
CA PHE A 127 14.05 1.74 -0.27
C PHE A 127 14.44 0.30 -0.59
N TRP A 128 14.47 -0.01 -1.88
CA TRP A 128 14.88 -1.33 -2.38
C TRP A 128 16.27 -1.70 -1.89
N ARG A 129 16.51 -3.01 -1.69
CA ARG A 129 17.77 -3.59 -1.20
C ARG A 129 18.22 -2.99 0.13
N PRO A 130 17.39 -3.07 1.19
CA PRO A 130 17.85 -2.74 2.53
C PRO A 130 18.97 -3.71 2.92
N THR A 131 20.10 -3.18 3.38
CA THR A 131 21.28 -3.96 3.78
C THR A 131 21.45 -3.99 5.29
N GLU A 132 20.95 -2.97 5.98
CA GLU A 132 21.04 -2.83 7.43
C GLU A 132 19.80 -2.09 7.94
N ILE A 133 19.29 -2.52 9.10
CA ILE A 133 18.30 -1.77 9.86
C ILE A 133 18.76 -1.57 11.31
N ARG A 134 18.47 -0.40 11.87
CA ARG A 134 18.69 -0.05 13.28
C ARG A 134 17.41 0.51 13.86
N LEU A 135 16.96 -0.03 14.98
CA LEU A 135 15.78 0.49 15.68
C LEU A 135 16.23 1.45 16.78
N LYS A 136 15.47 2.52 17.02
CA LYS A 136 15.68 3.40 18.17
C LYS A 136 14.85 2.98 19.37
N ASP A 137 13.73 2.31 19.11
CA ASP A 137 12.86 1.73 20.11
C ASP A 137 13.09 0.21 20.13
N PRO A 138 13.17 -0.43 21.31
CA PRO A 138 13.33 -1.88 21.39
C PRO A 138 12.08 -2.57 20.82
N ALA A 139 12.30 -3.52 19.91
CA ALA A 139 11.22 -4.28 19.28
C ALA A 139 11.71 -5.63 18.74
N VAL A 140 10.75 -6.52 18.45
CA VAL A 140 11.03 -7.73 17.69
C VAL A 140 10.91 -7.38 16.21
N CYS A 141 12.00 -7.50 15.46
CA CYS A 141 12.08 -7.28 14.03
C CYS A 141 11.93 -8.61 13.28
N MET A 142 11.13 -8.62 12.22
CA MET A 142 10.89 -9.77 11.35
C MET A 142 11.31 -9.40 9.93
N VAL A 143 12.05 -10.29 9.28
CA VAL A 143 12.66 -10.01 7.96
C VAL A 143 12.34 -11.14 7.01
N ASN A 144 11.81 -10.81 5.83
CA ASN A 144 11.69 -11.76 4.73
C ASN A 144 12.83 -11.47 3.75
N ARG A 145 13.81 -12.37 3.67
CA ARG A 145 14.98 -12.21 2.80
C ARG A 145 14.68 -12.42 1.32
N GLN A 146 13.56 -13.08 0.97
CA GLN A 146 13.19 -13.32 -0.42
C GLN A 146 12.70 -12.04 -1.10
N ASP A 147 11.93 -11.22 -0.40
CA ASP A 147 11.34 -10.00 -0.94
C ASP A 147 11.88 -8.70 -0.31
N SER A 148 12.68 -8.81 0.75
CA SER A 148 13.22 -7.72 1.58
C SER A 148 12.17 -6.94 2.38
N THR A 149 11.00 -7.54 2.64
CA THR A 149 9.98 -6.98 3.54
C THR A 149 10.49 -7.01 4.97
N ILE A 150 10.30 -5.90 5.70
CA ILE A 150 10.68 -5.77 7.11
C ILE A 150 9.44 -5.40 7.92
N MET A 151 9.26 -6.06 9.06
CA MET A 151 8.20 -5.75 10.01
C MET A 151 8.76 -5.66 11.42
N ALA A 152 8.06 -4.97 12.31
CA ALA A 152 8.38 -4.98 13.73
C ALA A 152 7.13 -5.08 14.59
N ARG A 153 7.24 -5.78 15.72
CA ARG A 153 6.23 -5.75 16.78
C ARG A 153 6.46 -4.53 17.66
N THR A 154 5.62 -3.52 17.54
CA THR A 154 5.79 -2.23 18.21
C THR A 154 4.87 -2.08 19.42
N ASN A 155 5.19 -1.15 20.32
CA ASN A 155 4.37 -0.84 21.50
C ASN A 155 3.28 0.23 21.22
N GLY A 156 3.08 0.56 19.96
CA GLY A 156 2.20 1.61 19.46
C GLY A 156 2.73 3.04 19.63
N GLY A 157 2.15 3.97 18.88
CA GLY A 157 2.53 5.38 18.91
C GLY A 157 3.72 5.70 18.01
N LYS A 158 4.66 6.52 18.46
CA LYS A 158 5.82 6.90 17.63
C LYS A 158 6.84 5.76 17.60
N PHE A 159 7.40 5.50 16.43
CA PHE A 159 8.42 4.47 16.25
C PHE A 159 9.50 4.97 15.31
N ARG A 160 10.77 4.93 15.75
CA ARG A 160 11.90 5.46 14.98
C ARG A 160 12.91 4.38 14.64
N TYR A 161 13.38 4.40 13.39
CA TYR A 161 14.39 3.48 12.89
C TYR A 161 15.18 4.09 11.74
N THR A 162 16.32 3.48 11.43
CA THR A 162 17.16 3.83 10.29
C THR A 162 17.30 2.60 9.40
N VAL A 163 17.08 2.77 8.09
CA VAL A 163 17.36 1.75 7.08
C VAL A 163 18.47 2.23 6.17
N ARG A 164 19.48 1.39 5.94
CA ARG A 164 20.47 1.63 4.89
C ARG A 164 20.13 0.75 3.69
N SER A 165 20.08 1.35 2.52
CA SER A 165 19.79 0.65 1.26
C SER A 165 20.89 0.87 0.24
N SER A 166 21.21 -0.17 -0.52
CA SER A 166 22.19 -0.07 -1.60
C SER A 166 21.61 0.68 -2.80
N VAL A 167 22.41 1.58 -3.37
CA VAL A 167 22.10 2.29 -4.63
C VAL A 167 22.43 1.42 -5.84
N SER A 168 23.24 0.38 -5.69
CA SER A 168 23.71 -0.39 -6.84
C SER A 168 22.61 -1.26 -7.43
N GLU A 169 22.39 -1.05 -8.71
CA GLU A 169 21.49 -1.84 -9.53
C GLU A 169 22.12 -3.13 -10.06
N HIS A 170 23.40 -3.38 -9.79
CA HIS A 170 24.10 -4.52 -10.38
C HIS A 170 23.49 -5.84 -9.85
N PRO A 171 22.93 -6.68 -10.75
CA PRO A 171 22.53 -8.02 -10.37
C PRO A 171 23.78 -8.84 -10.03
N PHE A 172 23.63 -9.81 -9.14
CA PHE A 172 24.55 -10.94 -9.16
C PHE A 172 24.39 -11.58 -10.54
N ARG A 173 25.49 -11.71 -11.29
CA ARG A 173 25.50 -12.28 -12.63
C ARG A 173 25.15 -13.77 -12.55
N ARG A 174 23.87 -14.09 -12.38
CA ARG A 174 23.35 -15.46 -12.42
C ARG A 174 22.91 -15.71 -13.86
N LYS A 175 23.36 -16.84 -14.40
CA LYS A 175 22.91 -17.31 -15.71
C LYS A 175 21.49 -17.82 -15.49
N GLU A 176 20.49 -17.01 -15.78
CA GLU A 176 19.09 -17.37 -15.57
C GLU A 176 18.28 -17.23 -16.85
N THR A 177 17.52 -18.29 -17.11
CA THR A 177 16.47 -18.36 -18.12
C THR A 177 15.23 -17.67 -17.58
N ARG A 178 14.46 -17.02 -18.46
CA ARG A 178 13.13 -16.46 -18.13
C ARG A 178 12.28 -17.55 -17.45
N PRO A 179 11.59 -17.26 -16.34
CA PRO A 179 10.69 -18.25 -15.76
C PRO A 179 9.52 -18.53 -16.71
N PRO A 180 8.81 -19.65 -16.52
CA PRO A 180 7.55 -19.89 -17.24
C PRO A 180 6.57 -18.73 -17.05
N VAL A 181 5.73 -18.50 -18.06
CA VAL A 181 4.60 -17.59 -17.97
C VAL A 181 3.76 -17.97 -16.75
N SER A 182 3.47 -16.98 -15.90
CA SER A 182 2.85 -17.20 -14.58
C SER A 182 1.47 -16.55 -14.44
N TRP A 183 0.91 -16.08 -15.56
CA TRP A 183 -0.42 -15.49 -15.60
C TRP A 183 -1.40 -16.34 -16.42
N PRO A 184 -2.55 -16.74 -15.86
CA PRO A 184 -3.46 -17.69 -16.52
C PRO A 184 -4.49 -17.06 -17.48
N SER A 185 -4.73 -15.74 -17.42
CA SER A 185 -5.77 -15.12 -18.24
C SER A 185 -5.33 -14.95 -19.70
N PRO A 186 -6.05 -15.54 -20.67
CA PRO A 186 -5.77 -15.34 -22.10
C PRO A 186 -6.05 -13.91 -22.54
N VAL A 187 -7.05 -13.23 -21.94
CA VAL A 187 -7.36 -11.83 -22.25
C VAL A 187 -6.17 -10.92 -21.96
N VAL A 188 -5.52 -11.11 -20.81
CA VAL A 188 -4.32 -10.33 -20.46
C VAL A 188 -3.15 -10.66 -21.39
N ALA A 189 -3.02 -11.90 -21.85
CA ALA A 189 -1.98 -12.29 -22.80
C ALA A 189 -2.22 -11.66 -24.19
N GLU A 190 -3.46 -11.64 -24.66
CA GLU A 190 -3.86 -10.98 -25.92
C GLU A 190 -3.58 -9.48 -25.87
N VAL A 191 -4.03 -8.78 -24.81
CA VAL A 191 -3.74 -7.35 -24.62
C VAL A 191 -2.24 -7.08 -24.55
N ALA A 192 -1.48 -7.93 -23.85
CA ALA A 192 -0.03 -7.79 -23.78
C ALA A 192 0.62 -7.95 -25.16
N ALA A 193 0.19 -8.94 -25.95
CA ALA A 193 0.69 -9.17 -27.29
C ALA A 193 0.42 -7.97 -28.21
N GLU A 194 -0.81 -7.45 -28.21
CA GLU A 194 -1.18 -6.27 -29.00
C GLU A 194 -0.31 -5.05 -28.68
N ILE A 195 -0.07 -4.77 -27.38
CA ILE A 195 0.77 -3.64 -26.97
C ILE A 195 2.22 -3.83 -27.44
N LEU A 196 2.76 -5.04 -27.30
CA LEU A 196 4.15 -5.32 -27.70
C LEU A 196 4.34 -5.29 -29.21
N GLU A 197 3.41 -5.84 -29.98
CA GLU A 197 3.41 -5.79 -31.44
C GLU A 197 3.37 -4.34 -31.95
N GLN A 198 2.50 -3.50 -31.38
CA GLN A 198 2.45 -2.06 -31.69
C GLN A 198 3.77 -1.34 -31.38
N ALA A 199 4.50 -1.79 -30.36
CA ALA A 199 5.81 -1.28 -30.00
C ALA A 199 6.98 -1.93 -30.78
N ALA A 200 6.69 -2.81 -31.74
CA ALA A 200 7.66 -3.62 -32.48
C ALA A 200 8.57 -4.48 -31.57
N ILE A 201 7.99 -5.02 -30.51
CA ILE A 201 8.62 -5.92 -29.54
C ILE A 201 7.99 -7.31 -29.69
N GLU A 202 8.82 -8.36 -29.72
CA GLU A 202 8.36 -9.76 -29.85
C GLU A 202 7.48 -10.18 -28.64
N PRO A 203 6.19 -10.50 -28.83
CA PRO A 203 5.32 -10.84 -27.70
C PRO A 203 5.63 -12.21 -27.07
N ASP A 204 6.15 -13.17 -27.85
CA ASP A 204 6.45 -14.50 -27.32
C ASP A 204 7.71 -14.48 -26.43
N PRO A 205 7.60 -14.79 -25.12
CA PRO A 205 8.77 -14.89 -24.25
C PRO A 205 9.75 -15.99 -24.64
N ALA A 206 9.41 -16.96 -25.48
CA ALA A 206 10.38 -17.92 -26.00
C ALA A 206 11.30 -17.31 -27.08
N LEU A 207 10.80 -16.30 -27.81
CA LEU A 207 11.47 -15.68 -28.94
C LEU A 207 12.10 -14.32 -28.59
N ARG A 208 11.55 -13.61 -27.60
CA ARG A 208 12.03 -12.29 -27.18
C ARG A 208 13.31 -12.33 -26.35
N SER A 209 14.29 -11.49 -26.71
CA SER A 209 15.51 -11.28 -25.93
C SER A 209 15.21 -10.73 -24.53
N ILE A 210 15.98 -11.15 -23.51
CA ILE A 210 15.89 -10.59 -22.14
C ILE A 210 16.23 -9.09 -22.13
N ALA A 211 17.13 -8.64 -23.03
CA ALA A 211 17.48 -7.23 -23.14
C ALA A 211 16.26 -6.33 -23.46
N ASP A 212 15.22 -6.91 -24.07
CA ASP A 212 14.00 -6.20 -24.46
C ASP A 212 12.94 -6.22 -23.33
N ASP A 213 13.16 -6.91 -22.20
CA ASP A 213 12.23 -6.94 -21.06
C ASP A 213 12.00 -5.55 -20.48
N ALA A 214 13.05 -4.73 -20.38
CA ALA A 214 12.89 -3.34 -19.96
C ALA A 214 11.98 -2.56 -20.92
N MET A 215 12.19 -2.73 -22.23
CA MET A 215 11.39 -2.04 -23.26
C MET A 215 9.92 -2.49 -23.23
N ALA A 216 9.66 -3.78 -23.02
CA ALA A 216 8.30 -4.31 -22.88
C ALA A 216 7.57 -3.70 -21.67
N ILE A 217 8.21 -3.63 -20.51
CA ILE A 217 7.63 -2.98 -19.32
C ILE A 217 7.35 -1.51 -19.59
N HIS A 218 8.24 -0.80 -20.30
CA HIS A 218 8.02 0.58 -20.69
C HIS A 218 6.85 0.76 -21.65
N ALA A 219 6.67 -0.14 -22.63
CA ALA A 219 5.52 -0.13 -23.53
C ALA A 219 4.20 -0.29 -22.78
N PHE A 220 4.12 -1.24 -21.82
CA PHE A 220 2.94 -1.40 -20.98
C PHE A 220 2.62 -0.15 -20.14
N ARG A 221 3.63 0.52 -19.58
CA ARG A 221 3.43 1.78 -18.84
C ARG A 221 2.92 2.89 -19.74
N GLN A 222 3.50 3.01 -20.92
CA GLN A 222 3.10 4.01 -21.91
C GLN A 222 1.64 3.80 -22.34
N PHE A 223 1.23 2.54 -22.58
CA PHE A 223 -0.16 2.19 -22.86
C PHE A 223 -1.14 2.73 -21.81
N PHE A 224 -0.82 2.60 -20.51
CA PHE A 224 -1.67 3.17 -19.46
C PHE A 224 -1.69 4.70 -19.48
N TRP A 225 -0.56 5.36 -19.74
CA TRP A 225 -0.51 6.82 -19.79
C TRP A 225 -1.28 7.42 -20.96
N ASP A 226 -1.33 6.70 -22.09
CA ASP A 226 -1.99 7.17 -23.30
C ASP A 226 -3.50 6.87 -23.30
N ASN A 227 -3.93 5.77 -22.67
CA ASN A 227 -5.30 5.27 -22.81
C ASN A 227 -6.15 5.34 -21.53
N TYR A 228 -5.55 5.53 -20.35
CA TYR A 228 -6.27 5.43 -19.07
C TYR A 228 -6.33 6.74 -18.30
N THR A 229 -7.42 6.92 -17.56
CA THR A 229 -7.61 8.07 -16.66
C THR A 229 -7.53 7.66 -15.19
N TYR A 230 -6.75 8.39 -14.39
CA TYR A 230 -6.72 8.16 -12.94
C TYR A 230 -7.99 8.71 -12.28
N ARG A 231 -8.73 7.86 -11.55
CA ARG A 231 -9.94 8.25 -10.81
C ARG A 231 -10.16 7.40 -9.56
N LEU A 232 -10.65 8.04 -8.51
CA LEU A 232 -11.10 7.39 -7.28
C LEU A 232 -12.61 7.08 -7.36
N GLY A 233 -13.03 5.96 -6.76
CA GLY A 233 -14.45 5.64 -6.57
C GLY A 233 -15.15 4.99 -7.76
N GLU A 234 -14.43 4.24 -8.59
CA GLU A 234 -15.02 3.51 -9.71
C GLU A 234 -15.90 2.33 -9.23
N PRO A 235 -17.00 2.03 -9.95
CA PRO A 235 -17.83 0.88 -9.62
C PRO A 235 -17.03 -0.41 -9.83
N PRO A 236 -17.27 -1.44 -9.00
CA PRO A 236 -16.64 -2.73 -9.18
C PRO A 236 -17.05 -3.38 -10.52
N PRO A 237 -16.27 -4.35 -11.03
CA PRO A 237 -16.65 -5.11 -12.20
C PRO A 237 -17.97 -5.86 -11.98
N PRO A 238 -18.70 -6.21 -13.06
CA PRO A 238 -19.90 -7.02 -12.94
C PRO A 238 -19.61 -8.36 -12.23
N PRO A 239 -20.59 -8.94 -11.52
CA PRO A 239 -20.40 -10.23 -10.85
C PRO A 239 -19.94 -11.33 -11.82
N GLY A 240 -18.90 -12.08 -11.42
CA GLY A 240 -18.34 -13.17 -12.22
C GLY A 240 -17.38 -12.73 -13.35
N VAL A 241 -17.14 -11.42 -13.50
CA VAL A 241 -16.12 -10.90 -14.42
C VAL A 241 -14.81 -10.70 -13.67
N GLU A 242 -13.72 -11.13 -14.30
CA GLU A 242 -12.40 -11.01 -13.71
C GLU A 242 -11.96 -9.53 -13.66
N PRO A 243 -11.60 -8.96 -12.48
CA PRO A 243 -11.40 -7.52 -12.35
C PRO A 243 -10.26 -6.95 -13.20
N ILE A 244 -9.16 -7.69 -13.38
CA ILE A 244 -8.04 -7.23 -14.20
C ILE A 244 -8.41 -7.24 -15.68
N ASP A 245 -9.10 -8.27 -16.15
CA ASP A 245 -9.60 -8.36 -17.52
C ASP A 245 -10.58 -7.20 -17.81
N TRP A 246 -11.51 -6.94 -16.89
CA TRP A 246 -12.45 -5.82 -16.98
C TRP A 246 -11.74 -4.46 -17.02
N PHE A 247 -10.74 -4.27 -16.15
CA PHE A 247 -9.97 -3.04 -16.12
C PHE A 247 -9.24 -2.80 -17.44
N LEU A 248 -8.62 -3.85 -17.99
CA LEU A 248 -7.83 -3.77 -19.23
C LEU A 248 -8.66 -3.56 -20.50
N THR A 249 -9.93 -3.95 -20.49
CA THR A 249 -10.76 -4.00 -21.72
C THR A 249 -11.98 -3.09 -21.71
N GLN A 250 -12.45 -2.64 -20.54
CA GLN A 250 -13.74 -1.93 -20.43
C GLN A 250 -13.69 -0.71 -19.51
N ALA A 251 -12.97 -0.75 -18.39
CA ALA A 251 -13.02 0.34 -17.41
C ALA A 251 -12.32 1.61 -17.92
N GLU A 252 -11.10 1.47 -18.47
CA GLU A 252 -10.22 2.56 -18.95
C GLU A 252 -9.94 3.65 -17.89
N ARG A 253 -10.29 3.38 -16.63
CA ARG A 253 -10.15 4.31 -15.50
C ARG A 253 -10.07 3.54 -14.19
N GLY A 254 -9.31 4.07 -13.24
CA GLY A 254 -9.11 3.46 -11.94
C GLY A 254 -8.09 4.20 -11.10
N HIS A 255 -7.69 3.61 -9.98
CA HIS A 255 -6.68 4.17 -9.06
C HIS A 255 -5.43 3.28 -9.00
N CYS A 256 -4.40 3.70 -8.26
CA CYS A 256 -3.05 3.11 -8.29
C CYS A 256 -3.02 1.58 -8.16
N GLU A 257 -3.87 1.00 -7.30
CA GLU A 257 -3.98 -0.46 -7.16
C GLU A 257 -4.42 -1.18 -8.44
N HIS A 258 -5.34 -0.60 -9.23
CA HIS A 258 -5.78 -1.16 -10.51
C HIS A 258 -4.63 -1.15 -11.53
N TYR A 259 -3.94 0.00 -11.65
CA TYR A 259 -2.78 0.15 -12.52
C TYR A 259 -1.66 -0.82 -12.14
N ALA A 260 -1.34 -0.92 -10.84
CA ALA A 260 -0.28 -1.81 -10.36
C ALA A 260 -0.64 -3.28 -10.59
N ALA A 261 -1.88 -3.68 -10.28
CA ALA A 261 -2.36 -5.04 -10.51
C ALA A 261 -2.31 -5.43 -12.00
N ALA A 262 -2.80 -4.55 -12.88
CA ALA A 262 -2.84 -4.81 -14.31
C ALA A 262 -1.44 -4.80 -14.95
N LEU A 263 -0.56 -3.86 -14.57
CA LEU A 263 0.83 -3.86 -15.03
C LEU A 263 1.58 -5.13 -14.61
N ALA A 264 1.38 -5.60 -13.37
CA ALA A 264 1.99 -6.84 -12.90
C ALA A 264 1.46 -8.06 -13.67
N ALA A 265 0.16 -8.08 -13.98
CA ALA A 265 -0.48 -9.11 -14.79
C ALA A 265 0.07 -9.15 -16.23
N LEU A 266 0.16 -7.99 -16.90
CA LEU A 266 0.74 -7.85 -18.24
C LEU A 266 2.21 -8.32 -18.28
N CYS A 267 3.01 -7.97 -17.27
CA CYS A 267 4.38 -8.46 -17.19
C CYS A 267 4.44 -9.99 -17.06
N ARG A 268 3.62 -10.56 -16.15
CA ARG A 268 3.59 -12.00 -15.89
C ARG A 268 3.04 -12.84 -17.05
N SER A 269 2.15 -12.27 -17.88
CA SER A 269 1.60 -12.95 -19.07
C SER A 269 2.65 -13.13 -20.18
N VAL A 270 3.67 -12.27 -20.22
CA VAL A 270 4.80 -12.37 -21.17
C VAL A 270 6.11 -12.81 -20.50
N GLY A 271 6.00 -13.53 -19.38
CA GLY A 271 7.12 -14.18 -18.70
C GLY A 271 8.08 -13.25 -17.96
N ILE A 272 7.76 -11.98 -17.77
CA ILE A 272 8.56 -11.04 -16.97
C ILE A 272 8.19 -11.22 -15.49
N PRO A 273 9.14 -11.56 -14.60
CA PRO A 273 8.86 -11.63 -13.17
C PRO A 273 8.41 -10.26 -12.66
N ALA A 274 7.21 -10.19 -12.11
CA ALA A 274 6.63 -8.98 -11.53
C ALA A 274 5.89 -9.28 -10.23
N ARG A 275 5.78 -8.28 -9.36
CA ARG A 275 5.04 -8.29 -8.10
C ARG A 275 4.48 -6.91 -7.80
N VAL A 276 3.33 -6.85 -7.12
CA VAL A 276 2.74 -5.59 -6.66
C VAL A 276 3.37 -5.22 -5.34
N VAL A 277 3.66 -3.95 -5.13
CA VAL A 277 4.18 -3.43 -3.86
C VAL A 277 3.33 -2.27 -3.41
N THR A 278 2.95 -2.29 -2.14
CA THR A 278 2.21 -1.22 -1.48
C THR A 278 3.11 -0.53 -0.45
N GLY A 279 2.93 0.78 -0.32
CA GLY A 279 3.71 1.58 0.61
C GLY A 279 3.33 3.04 0.50
N TYR A 280 4.33 3.92 0.58
CA TYR A 280 4.12 5.36 0.52
C TYR A 280 5.01 6.03 -0.52
N VAL A 281 4.48 7.11 -1.10
CA VAL A 281 5.22 8.02 -1.97
C VAL A 281 5.55 9.30 -1.21
N ALA A 282 6.84 9.56 -0.96
CA ALA A 282 7.29 10.80 -0.35
C ALA A 282 7.59 11.85 -1.41
N ALA A 283 6.79 12.92 -1.45
CA ALA A 283 6.94 14.03 -2.42
C ALA A 283 6.91 15.43 -1.75
N GLU A 284 6.36 15.56 -0.53
CA GLU A 284 6.32 16.83 0.20
C GLU A 284 7.62 17.03 1.01
N TYR A 285 8.60 17.74 0.44
CA TYR A 285 9.86 18.04 1.11
C TYR A 285 9.82 19.39 1.85
N ASN A 286 10.10 19.37 3.15
CA ASN A 286 10.21 20.57 3.98
C ASN A 286 11.68 21.00 4.11
N ARG A 287 12.04 22.08 3.38
CA ARG A 287 13.40 22.66 3.40
C ARG A 287 13.86 23.14 4.78
N SER A 288 12.93 23.57 5.65
CA SER A 288 13.29 24.11 6.97
C SER A 288 13.67 23.03 7.97
N THR A 289 13.07 21.84 7.86
CA THR A 289 13.33 20.71 8.76
C THR A 289 14.25 19.66 8.14
N GLY A 290 14.45 19.70 6.81
CA GLY A 290 15.30 18.77 6.08
C GLY A 290 14.66 17.39 5.86
N HIS A 291 13.37 17.21 6.14
CA HIS A 291 12.66 15.94 5.94
C HIS A 291 11.53 16.03 4.93
N TYR A 292 11.13 14.88 4.40
CA TYR A 292 9.84 14.71 3.76
C TYR A 292 8.76 14.46 4.80
N ILE A 293 7.59 15.07 4.58
CA ILE A 293 6.35 14.77 5.31
C ILE A 293 5.56 13.81 4.44
N VAL A 294 5.16 12.68 5.01
CA VAL A 294 4.36 11.66 4.32
C VAL A 294 3.07 11.47 5.08
N ARG A 295 1.96 11.51 4.34
CA ARG A 295 0.58 11.53 4.82
C ARG A 295 -0.16 10.24 4.45
N GLU A 296 -1.30 9.99 5.08
CA GLU A 296 -2.15 8.85 4.73
C GLU A 296 -2.52 8.82 3.24
N SER A 297 -2.81 9.98 2.65
CA SER A 297 -3.06 10.13 1.21
C SER A 297 -1.86 9.88 0.30
N ASN A 298 -0.66 9.70 0.85
CA ASN A 298 0.51 9.28 0.11
C ASN A 298 0.64 7.76 -0.04
N ALA A 299 -0.33 7.00 0.47
CA ALA A 299 -0.42 5.56 0.24
C ALA A 299 -0.48 5.28 -1.27
N HIS A 300 0.35 4.36 -1.73
CA HIS A 300 0.48 4.08 -3.16
C HIS A 300 0.82 2.63 -3.42
N ALA A 301 0.42 2.16 -4.60
CA ALA A 301 0.74 0.84 -5.13
C ALA A 301 1.48 0.99 -6.48
N TRP A 302 2.54 0.21 -6.65
CA TRP A 302 3.31 0.14 -7.90
C TRP A 302 3.76 -1.30 -8.16
N VAL A 303 4.47 -1.52 -9.27
CA VAL A 303 5.02 -2.82 -9.64
C VAL A 303 6.51 -2.84 -9.42
N GLU A 304 7.04 -3.93 -8.90
CA GLU A 304 8.44 -4.26 -9.07
C GLU A 304 8.54 -5.35 -10.12
N ALA A 305 9.38 -5.14 -11.12
CA ALA A 305 9.62 -6.11 -12.17
C ALA A 305 11.12 -6.36 -12.35
N GLN A 306 11.46 -7.53 -12.90
CA GLN A 306 12.83 -7.92 -13.21
C GLN A 306 13.07 -7.84 -14.73
N PRO A 307 13.51 -6.70 -15.26
CA PRO A 307 13.95 -6.59 -16.66
C PRO A 307 15.25 -7.36 -16.92
N GLU A 308 16.03 -7.62 -15.86
CA GLU A 308 17.23 -8.42 -15.89
C GLU A 308 17.16 -9.40 -14.72
N PRO A 309 17.67 -10.65 -14.87
CA PRO A 309 17.58 -11.64 -13.81
C PRO A 309 18.20 -11.16 -12.50
N GLY A 310 17.42 -11.23 -11.41
CA GLY A 310 17.82 -10.79 -10.07
C GLY A 310 17.83 -9.27 -9.85
N ALA A 311 17.51 -8.47 -10.85
CA ALA A 311 17.47 -7.01 -10.76
C ALA A 311 16.02 -6.50 -10.68
N TRP A 312 15.43 -6.55 -9.49
CA TRP A 312 14.13 -5.91 -9.27
C TRP A 312 14.25 -4.39 -9.37
N ARG A 313 13.39 -3.77 -10.17
CA ARG A 313 13.28 -2.31 -10.31
C ARG A 313 11.81 -1.88 -10.15
N PRO A 314 11.54 -0.73 -9.50
CA PRO A 314 10.19 -0.20 -9.39
C PRO A 314 9.73 0.40 -10.73
N TYR A 315 8.49 0.10 -11.09
CA TYR A 315 7.78 0.58 -12.27
C TYR A 315 6.38 1.02 -11.85
N ASP A 316 6.02 2.26 -12.19
CA ASP A 316 4.70 2.81 -11.89
C ASP A 316 3.98 3.15 -13.21
N ALA A 317 2.82 2.54 -13.40
CA ALA A 317 1.90 2.80 -14.51
C ALA A 317 0.98 4.00 -14.22
N THR A 318 0.94 4.51 -12.99
CA THR A 318 0.20 5.74 -12.66
C THR A 318 0.85 6.93 -13.37
N PRO A 319 0.07 7.77 -14.09
CA PRO A 319 0.61 8.98 -14.71
C PRO A 319 1.32 9.88 -13.71
N THR A 320 2.52 10.35 -14.06
CA THR A 320 3.37 11.17 -13.14
C THR A 320 2.69 12.48 -12.74
N THR A 321 1.87 13.05 -13.62
CA THR A 321 1.04 14.23 -13.33
C THR A 321 -0.01 13.96 -12.26
N ALA A 322 -0.68 12.80 -12.32
CA ALA A 322 -1.64 12.36 -11.30
C ALA A 322 -0.93 12.10 -9.96
N LEU A 323 0.24 11.46 -10.00
CA LEU A 323 1.08 11.19 -8.83
C LEU A 323 1.45 12.48 -8.09
N LEU A 324 1.93 13.50 -8.81
CA LEU A 324 2.29 14.79 -8.23
C LEU A 324 1.08 15.61 -7.78
N ALA A 325 -0.04 15.55 -8.50
CA ALA A 325 -1.29 16.20 -8.09
C ALA A 325 -1.84 15.61 -6.79
N GLN A 326 -1.72 14.29 -6.62
CA GLN A 326 -2.21 13.58 -5.44
C GLN A 326 -1.28 13.70 -4.23
N HIS A 327 0.04 13.73 -4.47
CA HIS A 327 1.03 13.63 -3.39
C HIS A 327 1.86 14.91 -3.14
N GLY A 328 1.70 15.92 -3.99
CA GLY A 328 2.42 17.18 -3.89
C GLY A 328 1.89 18.12 -2.80
N PRO A 329 2.69 19.11 -2.38
CA PRO A 329 2.22 20.20 -1.53
C PRO A 329 1.16 21.05 -2.24
N GLU A 330 0.15 21.52 -1.52
CA GLU A 330 -0.87 22.44 -2.05
C GLU A 330 -0.23 23.71 -2.64
N PRO A 331 -0.75 24.24 -3.76
CA PRO A 331 -0.32 25.53 -4.31
C PRO A 331 -0.38 26.66 -3.26
N GLY A 332 0.67 27.47 -3.24
CA GLY A 332 1.07 28.33 -2.12
C GLY A 332 0.10 29.41 -1.64
N MET A 333 -1.04 29.64 -2.29
CA MET A 333 -2.06 30.58 -1.81
C MET A 333 -2.97 29.97 -0.73
N LEU A 334 -3.22 28.65 -0.77
CA LEU A 334 -4.03 27.94 0.24
C LEU A 334 -3.20 27.38 1.42
N ALA A 335 -1.90 27.18 1.22
CA ALA A 335 -0.97 26.70 2.27
C ALA A 335 -0.83 27.68 3.46
N GLY A 336 -1.11 28.97 3.25
CA GLY A 336 -1.12 29.99 4.31
C GLY A 336 -2.36 29.93 5.20
N MET A 337 -3.54 29.64 4.62
CA MET A 337 -4.80 29.51 5.36
C MET A 337 -4.94 28.15 6.07
N GLY A 338 -4.35 27.08 5.53
CA GLY A 338 -4.34 25.75 6.16
C GLY A 338 -3.64 25.72 7.53
N ARG A 339 -2.56 26.50 7.72
CA ARG A 339 -1.85 26.59 9.01
C ARG A 339 -2.69 27.22 10.13
N MET A 340 -3.69 28.03 9.78
CA MET A 340 -4.57 28.70 10.76
C MET A 340 -5.77 27.81 11.15
N LEU A 341 -6.19 26.91 10.25
CA LEU A 341 -7.29 25.96 10.50
C LEU A 341 -6.82 24.69 11.24
N ASP A 342 -5.55 24.30 11.10
CA ASP A 342 -4.93 23.20 11.86
C ASP A 342 -4.90 23.44 13.39
N ALA A 343 -5.06 24.70 13.83
CA ALA A 343 -5.15 25.07 15.24
C ALA A 343 -6.58 25.01 15.82
N ILE A 344 -7.62 24.77 15.01
CA ILE A 344 -9.03 24.85 15.44
C ILE A 344 -9.74 23.49 15.47
N ASN A 345 -9.19 22.42 14.90
CA ASN A 345 -9.76 21.06 15.02
C ASN A 345 -9.18 20.25 16.20
N TYR A 346 -9.01 20.91 17.36
CA TYR A 346 -8.96 20.18 18.62
C TYR A 346 -10.40 19.82 19.02
N THR A 347 -10.63 18.55 19.32
CA THR A 347 -11.89 17.95 19.76
C THR A 347 -12.90 17.66 18.64
N TRP A 348 -12.75 16.53 17.94
CA TRP A 348 -13.90 15.68 17.58
C TRP A 348 -13.47 14.21 17.44
N VAL A 349 -13.80 13.46 18.50
CA VAL A 349 -14.17 12.03 18.58
C VAL A 349 -13.15 11.02 18.01
N ARG A 350 -12.23 10.48 18.82
CA ARG A 350 -12.49 9.37 19.77
C ARG A 350 -13.33 8.22 19.17
N SER A 351 -12.92 7.68 18.03
CA SER A 351 -12.99 6.26 17.66
C SER A 351 -12.61 6.08 16.19
N ILE A 352 -11.43 5.53 15.92
CA ILE A 352 -11.17 4.50 14.89
C ILE A 352 -9.95 3.74 15.42
N VAL A 353 -10.25 2.77 16.27
CA VAL A 353 -9.44 1.57 16.40
C VAL A 353 -10.01 0.63 15.35
N SER A 354 -9.24 0.33 14.31
CA SER A 354 -9.45 -0.87 13.50
C SER A 354 -8.08 -1.34 13.02
N PHE A 355 -7.32 -1.85 13.97
CA PHE A 355 -6.31 -2.87 13.72
C PHE A 355 -6.98 -4.20 14.09
N ASP A 356 -7.23 -5.04 13.09
CA ASP A 356 -7.49 -6.47 13.31
C ASP A 356 -7.04 -7.26 12.08
N SER A 357 -6.06 -8.14 12.29
CA SER A 357 -5.68 -9.22 11.38
C SER A 357 -6.16 -10.55 11.96
N THR A 358 -7.45 -10.86 11.74
CA THR A 358 -8.10 -12.18 11.74
C THR A 358 -7.72 -13.20 12.84
N SER A 359 -8.59 -13.39 13.83
CA SER A 359 -9.02 -14.66 14.50
C SER A 359 -9.86 -14.28 15.72
N ARG A 360 -11.02 -14.84 16.09
CA ARG A 360 -11.69 -16.12 15.81
C ARG A 360 -13.13 -15.98 16.34
N THR A 361 -14.07 -16.72 15.75
CA THR A 361 -15.32 -17.16 16.40
C THR A 361 -15.03 -17.81 17.75
N ASP A 362 -15.66 -17.30 18.81
CA ASP A 362 -16.30 -18.06 19.89
C ASP A 362 -16.79 -17.11 20.98
N LEU A 363 -18.04 -16.65 20.87
CA LEU A 363 -18.84 -16.16 21.99
C LEU A 363 -20.33 -16.40 21.69
N LEU A 364 -20.73 -17.68 21.64
CA LEU A 364 -22.06 -18.00 22.18
C LEU A 364 -21.93 -17.81 23.69
N ALA A 365 -22.37 -16.64 24.11
CA ALA A 365 -22.47 -16.25 25.50
C ALA A 365 -23.17 -17.37 26.30
N TRP A 366 -22.52 -17.73 27.41
CA TRP A 366 -23.22 -18.04 28.65
C TRP A 366 -24.49 -17.19 28.76
N SER A 367 -25.63 -17.84 28.62
CA SER A 367 -26.90 -17.35 29.15
C SER A 367 -26.98 -17.76 30.61
N GLU A 368 -26.79 -16.83 31.54
CA GLU A 368 -27.44 -16.95 32.84
C GLU A 368 -28.86 -16.39 32.74
N PRO A 369 -29.87 -17.09 33.27
CA PRO A 369 -31.06 -16.48 33.80
C PRO A 369 -30.96 -16.42 35.33
N ALA A 370 -30.56 -15.28 35.89
CA ALA A 370 -30.76 -15.01 37.30
C ALA A 370 -32.21 -14.53 37.52
N THR A 371 -33.09 -15.47 37.87
CA THR A 371 -34.39 -15.17 38.45
C THR A 371 -34.26 -14.78 39.92
N GLY A 372 -34.78 -13.60 40.26
CA GLY A 372 -35.41 -13.29 41.55
C GLY A 372 -34.51 -13.14 42.78
N VAL A 373 -34.60 -11.97 43.42
CA VAL A 373 -35.05 -11.79 44.82
C VAL A 373 -34.82 -10.33 45.23
N VAL A 374 -35.93 -9.62 45.46
CA VAL A 374 -36.24 -8.68 46.57
C VAL A 374 -35.27 -7.51 46.79
N SER A 375 -35.66 -6.29 46.38
CA SER A 375 -36.23 -5.22 47.25
C SER A 375 -35.26 -4.81 48.37
N GLU A 376 -34.75 -3.57 48.40
CA GLU A 376 -35.44 -2.44 49.03
C GLU A 376 -34.62 -1.14 48.84
N LYS A 377 -35.32 0.00 48.76
CA LYS A 377 -34.86 1.38 49.04
C LYS A 377 -33.93 2.08 48.04
N ALA A 378 -34.55 2.84 47.12
CA ALA A 378 -34.32 4.29 46.98
C ALA A 378 -35.18 4.83 45.82
N GLY A 379 -36.34 5.41 46.14
CA GLY A 379 -37.22 5.99 45.13
C GLY A 379 -38.58 6.41 45.69
N GLN A 380 -38.60 7.10 46.83
CA GLN A 380 -39.73 7.96 47.13
C GLN A 380 -39.53 9.26 46.36
N VAL A 381 -40.51 9.59 45.52
CA VAL A 381 -41.14 10.91 45.32
C VAL A 381 -41.84 10.83 43.95
N LEU A 382 -43.08 11.35 43.91
CA LEU A 382 -44.14 11.20 42.89
C LEU A 382 -45.06 10.00 43.21
N ASP A 383 -46.29 10.18 43.69
CA ASP A 383 -47.01 11.42 43.85
C ASP A 383 -48.18 11.24 44.82
N ARG A 384 -48.44 12.29 45.58
CA ARG A 384 -49.65 12.45 46.39
C ARG A 384 -50.87 12.52 45.48
N LEU A 385 -51.62 11.44 45.33
CA LEU A 385 -53.06 11.54 45.08
C LEU A 385 -53.80 10.35 45.73
N ARG A 386 -54.52 10.68 46.83
CA ARG A 386 -55.91 10.26 47.16
C ARG A 386 -56.18 8.74 47.09
N VAL A 387 -56.56 8.02 48.15
CA VAL A 387 -57.46 8.27 49.28
C VAL A 387 -57.09 7.27 50.37
#